data_AF-A0A7J6QVN9-F1
#
_entry.id   AF-A0A7J6QVN9-F1
#
_cell.length_a   1.000
_cell.length_b   1.000
_cell.length_c   1.000
_cell.angle_alpha   90.00
_cell.angle_beta   90.00
_cell.angle_gamma   90.00
#
_symmetry.space_group_name_H-M   'P 1'
#
loop_
_entity.id
_entity.type
_entity.pdbx_description
1 polymer ?
#
loop_
_entity_poly.entity_id
_entity_poly.type
_entity_poly.pdbx_seq_one_letter_code
_entity_poly.pdbx_strand_id
1 'polypeptide(L)'
;ARARLLLEHYENRHPASIDRQQKTLAIIGEVADVDIQRDILSLLLPKQVVRPQDWRCVVESCTHNRSLGLGVVWEWLTTWWKQIQERFRSSGAMGIGSKLLVLVCENMSTEEDLARVLKFLRANPDP
;
A
#
# COMPACT_ATOMS: atom_id res chain seq x y z
N ALA A 1 4.32 12.51 -15.42
CA ALA A 1 4.04 13.96 -15.27
C ALA A 1 2.77 14.24 -14.46
N ARG A 2 1.57 13.84 -14.94
CA ARG A 2 0.28 14.13 -14.25
C ARG A 2 0.14 13.52 -12.85
N ALA A 3 0.61 12.28 -12.66
CA ALA A 3 0.55 11.59 -11.37
C ALA A 3 1.47 12.24 -10.31
N ARG A 4 2.67 12.68 -10.69
CA ARG A 4 3.59 13.43 -9.81
C ARG A 4 2.98 14.76 -9.39
N LEU A 5 2.36 15.50 -10.32
CA LEU A 5 1.64 16.73 -9.98
C LEU A 5 0.48 16.48 -9.01
N LEU A 6 -0.26 15.38 -9.17
CA LEU A 6 -1.33 15.01 -8.23
C LEU A 6 -0.78 14.62 -6.84
N LEU A 7 0.40 13.98 -6.80
CA LEU A 7 1.09 13.63 -5.56
C LEU A 7 1.58 14.89 -4.82
N GLU A 8 2.24 15.81 -5.51
CA GLU A 8 2.66 17.11 -4.99
C GLU A 8 1.44 17.91 -4.50
N HIS A 9 0.33 17.86 -5.22
CA HIS A 9 -0.89 18.55 -4.81
C HIS A 9 -1.56 17.92 -3.58
N TYR A 10 -1.41 16.61 -3.41
CA TYR A 10 -1.86 15.88 -2.22
C TYR A 10 -1.00 16.24 -1.00
N GLU A 11 0.33 16.28 -1.14
CA GLU A 11 1.26 16.66 -0.07
C GLU A 11 1.09 18.14 0.37
N ASN A 12 0.72 19.03 -0.54
CA ASN A 12 0.66 20.48 -0.27
C ASN A 12 -0.72 21.05 0.14
N ARG A 13 -1.81 20.25 0.20
CA ARG A 13 -3.17 20.77 0.51
C ARG A 13 -3.73 20.34 1.88
N HIS A 14 -4.07 21.36 2.69
CA HIS A 14 -5.00 21.28 3.83
C HIS A 14 -6.47 21.49 3.40
N PRO A 15 -7.43 20.88 4.13
CA PRO A 15 -7.96 19.55 3.82
C PRO A 15 -8.90 19.57 2.59
N ALA A 16 -8.62 18.71 1.60
CA ALA A 16 -9.65 18.25 0.68
C ALA A 16 -10.60 17.30 1.43
N SER A 17 -11.85 17.14 0.97
CA SER A 17 -12.76 16.14 1.56
C SER A 17 -12.13 14.74 1.48
N ILE A 18 -12.46 13.87 2.44
CA ILE A 18 -11.94 12.48 2.52
C ILE A 18 -12.16 11.75 1.18
N ASP A 19 -13.34 11.91 0.59
CA ASP A 19 -13.69 11.35 -0.72
C ASP A 19 -12.76 11.84 -1.86
N ARG A 20 -12.39 13.13 -1.85
CA ARG A 20 -11.47 13.69 -2.85
C ARG A 20 -10.04 13.20 -2.65
N GLN A 21 -9.62 13.00 -1.40
CA GLN A 21 -8.32 12.41 -1.07
C GLN A 21 -8.23 10.97 -1.55
N GLN A 22 -9.23 10.14 -1.25
CA GLN A 22 -9.29 8.74 -1.68
C GLN A 22 -9.35 8.61 -3.21
N LYS A 23 -10.17 9.41 -3.89
CA LYS A 23 -10.21 9.44 -5.37
C LYS A 23 -8.87 9.85 -5.99
N THR A 24 -8.20 10.85 -5.39
CA THR A 24 -6.88 11.27 -5.88
C THR A 24 -5.87 10.16 -5.71
N LEU A 25 -5.81 9.53 -4.53
CA LEU A 25 -4.91 8.41 -4.26
C LEU A 25 -5.17 7.21 -5.19
N ALA A 26 -6.43 6.89 -5.46
CA ALA A 26 -6.80 5.82 -6.37
C ALA A 26 -6.31 6.08 -7.80
N ILE A 27 -6.55 7.29 -8.32
CA ILE A 27 -6.10 7.70 -9.66
C ILE A 27 -4.57 7.61 -9.80
N ILE A 28 -3.82 7.98 -8.75
CA ILE A 28 -2.35 7.92 -8.81
C ILE A 28 -1.87 6.46 -8.69
N GLY A 29 -2.54 5.62 -7.88
CA GLY A 29 -2.16 4.22 -7.68
C GLY A 29 -2.35 3.34 -8.93
N GLU A 30 -3.34 3.66 -9.77
CA GLU A 30 -3.60 2.94 -11.03
C GLU A 30 -2.54 3.18 -12.13
N VAL A 31 -1.62 4.12 -11.92
CA VAL A 31 -0.61 4.49 -12.92
C VAL A 31 0.33 3.31 -13.16
N ALA A 32 0.51 2.93 -14.42
CA ALA A 32 1.42 1.88 -14.88
C ALA A 32 2.90 2.34 -14.88
N ASP A 33 3.36 2.88 -13.76
CA ASP A 33 4.73 3.39 -13.58
C ASP A 33 5.21 2.99 -12.18
N VAL A 34 6.26 2.16 -12.16
CA VAL A 34 6.81 1.57 -10.95
C VAL A 34 7.37 2.62 -9.99
N ASP A 35 8.02 3.67 -10.52
CA ASP A 35 8.63 4.70 -9.68
C ASP A 35 7.55 5.55 -9.02
N ILE A 36 6.48 5.87 -9.76
CA ILE A 36 5.32 6.57 -9.21
C ILE A 36 4.62 5.71 -8.13
N GLN A 37 4.47 4.40 -8.34
CA GLN A 37 3.89 3.53 -7.32
C GLN A 37 4.75 3.46 -6.05
N ARG A 38 6.07 3.42 -6.18
CA ARG A 38 6.99 3.52 -5.03
C ARG A 38 6.86 4.85 -4.32
N ASP A 39 6.79 5.96 -5.05
CA ASP A 39 6.60 7.30 -4.47
C ASP A 39 5.29 7.40 -3.68
N ILE A 40 4.20 6.81 -4.19
CA ILE A 40 2.91 6.77 -3.48
C ILE A 40 3.00 5.92 -2.22
N LEU A 41 3.56 4.71 -2.31
CA LEU A 41 3.71 3.84 -1.14
C LEU A 41 4.63 4.47 -0.09
N SER A 42 5.58 5.31 -0.50
CA SER A 42 6.41 6.12 0.40
C SER A 42 5.60 7.08 1.28
N LEU A 43 4.43 7.55 0.80
CA LEU A 43 3.50 8.37 1.58
C LEU A 43 2.87 7.61 2.75
N LEU A 44 2.68 6.29 2.60
CA LEU A 44 2.23 5.41 3.68
C LEU A 44 3.38 5.22 4.67
N LEU A 45 4.49 4.67 4.17
CA LEU A 45 5.76 4.50 4.88
C LEU A 45 6.93 4.66 3.91
N PRO A 46 7.97 5.42 4.28
CA PRO A 46 8.24 5.90 5.63
C PRO A 46 7.64 7.27 5.98
N LYS A 47 7.08 8.03 5.02
CA LYS A 47 6.70 9.44 5.24
C LYS A 47 5.49 9.63 6.17
N GLN A 48 4.61 8.62 6.30
CA GLN A 48 3.43 8.64 7.17
C GLN A 48 2.47 9.82 6.95
N VAL A 49 2.35 10.29 5.71
CA VAL A 49 1.48 11.40 5.31
C VAL A 49 0.02 10.95 5.24
N VAL A 50 -0.22 9.69 4.84
CA VAL A 50 -1.57 9.14 4.70
C VAL A 50 -2.05 8.53 6.01
N ARG A 51 -3.29 8.83 6.40
CA ARG A 51 -3.91 8.26 7.61
C ARG A 51 -4.06 6.74 7.46
N PRO A 52 -3.86 5.94 8.53
CA PRO A 52 -3.92 4.47 8.46
C PRO A 52 -5.21 3.91 7.81
N GLN A 53 -6.36 4.55 8.04
CA GLN A 53 -7.65 4.16 7.47
C GLN A 53 -7.73 4.26 5.93
N ASP A 54 -6.91 5.13 5.32
CA ASP A 54 -6.90 5.37 3.88
C ASP A 54 -5.86 4.48 3.15
N TRP A 55 -5.02 3.73 3.90
CA TRP A 55 -3.96 2.89 3.32
C TRP A 55 -4.51 1.78 2.42
N ARG A 56 -5.64 1.18 2.82
CA ARG A 56 -6.29 0.12 2.03
C ARG A 56 -6.60 0.60 0.60
N CYS A 57 -7.18 1.79 0.47
CA CYS A 57 -7.52 2.37 -0.83
C CYS A 57 -6.27 2.55 -1.72
N VAL A 58 -5.17 3.03 -1.13
CA VAL A 58 -3.90 3.20 -1.84
C VAL A 58 -3.35 1.85 -2.32
N VAL A 59 -3.28 0.87 -1.42
CA VAL A 59 -2.74 -0.47 -1.72
C VAL A 59 -3.60 -1.17 -2.77
N GLU A 60 -4.93 -1.14 -2.63
CA GLU A 60 -5.89 -1.70 -3.61
C GLU A 60 -5.63 -1.16 -5.01
N SER A 61 -5.46 0.16 -5.12
CA SER A 61 -5.28 0.84 -6.40
C SER A 61 -3.96 0.45 -7.06
N CYS A 62 -2.88 0.34 -6.29
CA CYS A 62 -1.60 -0.13 -6.81
C CYS A 62 -1.66 -1.61 -7.25
N THR A 63 -2.39 -2.46 -6.52
CA THR A 63 -2.54 -3.89 -6.86
C THR A 63 -3.47 -4.16 -8.04
N HIS A 64 -4.33 -3.20 -8.40
CA HIS A 64 -5.28 -3.35 -9.51
C HIS A 64 -4.56 -3.54 -10.87
N ASN A 65 -3.36 -2.96 -11.01
CA ASN A 65 -2.51 -3.14 -12.17
C ASN A 65 -1.59 -4.36 -11.99
N ARG A 66 -2.15 -5.55 -12.26
CA ARG A 66 -1.64 -6.86 -11.82
C ARG A 66 -0.21 -7.22 -12.20
N SER A 67 0.35 -6.72 -13.32
CA SER A 67 1.66 -7.15 -13.79
C SER A 67 2.84 -6.43 -13.13
N LEU A 68 2.70 -5.13 -12.82
CA LEU A 68 3.78 -4.32 -12.24
C LEU A 68 3.50 -3.96 -10.78
N GLY A 69 2.26 -3.56 -10.46
CA GLY A 69 1.96 -3.00 -9.15
C GLY A 69 1.91 -4.02 -8.03
N LEU A 70 1.55 -5.27 -8.32
CA LEU A 70 1.58 -6.34 -7.34
C LEU A 70 2.99 -6.58 -6.79
N GLY A 71 4.01 -6.60 -7.65
CA GLY A 71 5.40 -6.79 -7.27
C GLY A 71 5.92 -5.65 -6.37
N VAL A 72 5.61 -4.41 -6.74
CA VAL A 72 6.00 -3.21 -5.99
C VAL A 72 5.33 -3.16 -4.62
N VAL A 73 4.03 -3.44 -4.57
CA VAL A 73 3.26 -3.46 -3.32
C VAL A 73 3.77 -4.57 -2.40
N TRP A 74 4.05 -5.75 -2.93
CA TRP A 74 4.60 -6.85 -2.14
C TRP A 74 6.00 -6.51 -1.58
N GLU A 75 6.88 -5.93 -2.40
CA GLU A 75 8.19 -5.46 -1.97
C GLU A 75 8.06 -4.47 -0.81
N TRP A 76 7.20 -3.45 -0.95
CA TRP A 76 6.93 -2.49 0.11
C TRP A 76 6.36 -3.14 1.37
N LEU A 77 5.34 -3.99 1.24
CA LEU A 77 4.65 -4.64 2.36
C LEU A 77 5.64 -5.46 3.20
N THR A 78 6.48 -6.25 2.54
CA THR A 78 7.45 -7.13 3.21
C THR A 78 8.63 -6.36 3.79
N THR A 79 9.07 -5.27 3.14
CA THR A 79 10.12 -4.38 3.65
C THR A 79 9.70 -3.70 4.95
N TRP A 80 8.46 -3.20 5.01
CA TRP A 80 7.97 -2.38 6.11
C TRP A 80 7.09 -3.15 7.10
N TRP A 81 7.02 -4.48 7.00
CA TRP A 81 6.05 -5.30 7.71
C TRP A 81 5.94 -4.99 9.21
N LYS A 82 7.08 -4.89 9.91
CA LYS A 82 7.12 -4.61 11.35
C LYS A 82 6.55 -3.22 11.68
N GLN A 83 6.88 -2.22 10.88
CA GLN A 83 6.41 -0.84 11.05
C GLN A 83 4.92 -0.72 10.72
N ILE A 84 4.42 -1.46 9.72
CA ILE A 84 3.00 -1.57 9.40
C ILE A 84 2.25 -2.15 10.61
N GLN A 85 2.71 -3.29 11.13
CA GLN A 85 2.13 -3.94 12.32
C GLN A 85 2.11 -3.01 13.53
N GLU A 86 3.22 -2.32 13.82
CA GLU A 86 3.28 -1.37 14.93
C GLU A 86 2.32 -0.19 14.73
N ARG A 87 2.30 0.41 13.54
CA ARG A 87 1.43 1.57 13.24
C ARG A 87 -0.05 1.26 13.50
N PHE A 88 -0.52 0.09 13.06
CA PHE A 88 -1.92 -0.32 13.26
C PHE A 88 -2.21 -0.80 14.69
N ARG A 89 -1.21 -1.34 15.39
CA ARG A 89 -1.30 -1.63 16.83
C ARG A 89 -1.49 -0.34 17.61
N SER A 90 -0.65 0.68 17.39
CA SER A 90 -0.73 1.96 18.12
C SER A 90 -2.01 2.74 17.81
N SER A 91 -2.62 2.54 16.63
CA SER A 91 -3.89 3.19 16.27
C SER A 91 -5.14 2.47 16.79
N GLY A 92 -4.99 1.40 17.59
CA GLY A 92 -6.11 0.59 18.08
C GLY A 92 -6.81 -0.23 17.00
N ALA A 93 -6.22 -0.33 15.81
CA ALA A 93 -6.81 -0.96 14.63
C ALA A 93 -6.16 -2.33 14.36
N MET A 94 -6.20 -3.20 15.37
CA MET A 94 -5.63 -4.54 15.27
C MET A 94 -6.24 -5.32 14.10
N GLY A 95 -5.39 -5.99 13.32
CA GLY A 95 -5.79 -6.78 12.15
C GLY A 95 -5.83 -6.04 10.80
N ILE A 96 -5.64 -4.71 10.74
CA ILE A 96 -5.53 -4.03 9.43
C ILE A 96 -4.27 -4.46 8.67
N GLY A 97 -3.14 -4.65 9.36
CA GLY A 97 -1.93 -5.21 8.74
C GLY A 97 -2.18 -6.55 8.06
N SER A 98 -2.90 -7.46 8.71
CA SER A 98 -3.30 -8.75 8.15
C SER A 98 -4.30 -8.59 7.00
N LYS A 99 -5.23 -7.63 7.07
CA LYS A 99 -6.16 -7.31 5.95
C LYS A 99 -5.41 -6.77 4.72
N LEU A 100 -4.35 -6.00 4.90
CA LEU A 100 -3.49 -5.54 3.81
C LEU A 100 -2.74 -6.72 3.19
N LEU A 101 -2.21 -7.64 4.02
CA LEU A 101 -1.56 -8.85 3.51
C LEU A 101 -2.53 -9.72 2.69
N VAL A 102 -3.74 -9.96 3.22
CA VAL A 102 -4.78 -10.71 2.50
C VAL A 102 -5.11 -10.05 1.16
N LEU A 103 -5.32 -8.73 1.14
CA LEU A 103 -5.60 -7.99 -0.09
C LEU A 103 -4.52 -8.18 -1.16
N VAL A 104 -3.25 -8.13 -0.77
CA VAL A 104 -2.13 -8.31 -1.71
C VAL A 104 -2.10 -9.77 -2.20
N CYS A 105 -2.26 -10.73 -1.30
CA CYS A 105 -2.29 -12.16 -1.64
C CYS A 105 -3.50 -12.56 -2.51
N GLU A 106 -4.65 -11.91 -2.38
CA GLU A 106 -5.85 -12.16 -3.21
C GLU A 106 -5.61 -11.86 -4.70
N ASN A 107 -4.60 -11.04 -5.00
CA ASN A 107 -4.22 -10.70 -6.36
C ASN A 107 -3.08 -11.58 -6.91
N MET A 108 -2.57 -12.51 -6.12
CA MET A 108 -1.56 -13.48 -6.50
C MET A 108 -2.21 -14.75 -7.06
N SER A 109 -1.68 -15.30 -8.15
CA SER A 109 -2.30 -16.43 -8.83
C SER A 109 -1.32 -17.49 -9.35
N THR A 110 -0.05 -17.42 -8.95
CA THR A 110 0.99 -18.36 -9.39
C THR A 110 1.50 -19.23 -8.25
N GLU A 111 2.12 -20.37 -8.58
CA GLU A 111 2.79 -21.22 -7.58
C GLU A 111 4.01 -20.51 -6.97
N GLU A 112 4.72 -19.69 -7.75
CA GLU A 112 5.82 -18.88 -7.23
C GLU A 112 5.34 -17.87 -6.17
N ASP A 113 4.18 -17.23 -6.41
CA ASP A 113 3.58 -16.33 -5.43
C ASP A 113 3.25 -17.07 -4.13
N LEU A 114 2.63 -18.25 -4.23
CA LEU A 114 2.30 -19.07 -3.07
C LEU A 114 3.57 -19.42 -2.27
N ALA A 115 4.62 -19.87 -2.94
CA ALA A 115 5.89 -20.18 -2.29
C ALA A 115 6.49 -18.95 -1.59
N ARG A 116 6.40 -17.76 -2.22
CA ARG A 116 6.87 -16.49 -1.65
C ARG A 116 6.08 -16.09 -0.40
N VAL A 117 4.76 -16.19 -0.44
CA VAL A 117 3.86 -15.90 0.69
C VAL A 117 4.14 -16.84 1.85
N LEU A 118 4.22 -18.15 1.60
CA LEU A 118 4.50 -19.14 2.64
C LEU A 118 5.87 -18.91 3.29
N LYS A 119 6.89 -18.58 2.50
CA LYS A 119 8.22 -18.23 3.01
C LYS A 119 8.15 -17.00 3.92
N PHE A 120 7.41 -15.96 3.52
CA PHE A 120 7.25 -14.74 4.30
C PHE A 120 6.52 -14.99 5.63
N LEU A 121 5.40 -15.72 5.61
CA LEU A 121 4.61 -16.06 6.79
C LEU A 121 5.40 -16.90 7.79
N ARG A 122 6.19 -17.88 7.32
CA ARG A 122 7.07 -18.67 8.20
C ARG A 122 8.15 -17.82 8.88
N ALA A 123 8.67 -16.81 8.20
CA ALA A 123 9.68 -15.90 8.74
C ALA A 123 9.07 -14.82 9.66
N ASN A 124 7.77 -14.56 9.54
CA ASN A 124 7.05 -13.55 10.30
C ASN A 124 5.74 -14.15 10.84
N PRO A 125 5.81 -15.12 11.77
CA PRO A 125 4.59 -15.63 12.41
C PRO A 125 3.86 -14.47 13.07
N ASP A 126 2.53 -14.50 13.02
CA ASP A 126 1.73 -13.55 13.80
C ASP A 126 2.16 -13.64 15.28
N PRO A 127 2.32 -12.50 15.97
CA PRO A 127 2.67 -12.47 17.38
C PRO A 127 1.57 -13.08 18.27
#